data_AF-A0A8J5VDX2-F1
#
_entry.id   AF-A0A8J5VDX2-F1
#
_cell.length_a   1.000
_cell.length_b   1.000
_cell.length_c   1.000
_cell.angle_alpha   90.00
_cell.angle_beta   90.00
_cell.angle_gamma   90.00
#
_symmetry.space_group_name_H-M   'P 1'
#
loop_
_entity.id
_entity.type
_entity.pdbx_description
1 polymer ?
#
loop_
_entity_poly.entity_id
_entity_poly.type
_entity_poly.pdbx_seq_one_letter_code
_entity_poly.pdbx_strand_id
1 'polypeptide(L)'
;MGYEVNSSRIVEALYYECVPVIIADNFVLSPSEVVVAEKDIPDLKKILQGISLRKYVSMHGCVKGLQRHFLWHARPLRYDFLHMILHSIWLSRVNQVELHE
;
A
#
# COMPACT_ATOMS: atom_id res chain seq x y z
N MET A 1 -10.99 -8.51 -8.19
CA MET A 1 -9.74 -7.73 -8.25
C MET A 1 -9.54 -7.06 -6.89
N GLY A 2 -8.61 -7.57 -6.10
CA GLY A 2 -8.37 -7.13 -4.71
C GLY A 2 -7.89 -8.21 -3.75
N TYR A 3 -7.95 -9.49 -4.14
CA TYR A 3 -7.46 -10.64 -3.37
C TYR A 3 -6.02 -11.04 -3.72
N GLU A 4 -5.45 -10.42 -4.75
CA GLU A 4 -4.09 -10.73 -5.23
C GLU A 4 -3.05 -10.12 -4.29
N VAL A 5 -1.95 -10.85 -4.08
CA VAL A 5 -0.86 -10.46 -3.17
C VAL A 5 -0.21 -9.13 -3.59
N ASN A 6 -0.23 -8.80 -4.90
CA ASN A 6 0.36 -7.58 -5.47
C ASN A 6 -0.66 -6.46 -5.72
N SER A 7 -1.75 -6.46 -4.96
CA SER A 7 -2.81 -5.47 -5.09
C SER A 7 -2.35 -4.07 -4.67
N SER A 8 -2.64 -3.04 -5.48
CA SER A 8 -2.37 -1.63 -5.17
C SER A 8 -3.16 -1.10 -3.96
N ARG A 9 -4.13 -1.86 -3.44
CA ARG A 9 -5.11 -1.40 -2.45
C ARG A 9 -4.50 -0.91 -1.14
N ILE A 10 -3.43 -1.55 -0.68
CA ILE A 10 -2.73 -1.10 0.54
C ILE A 10 -2.10 0.27 0.28
N VAL A 11 -1.41 0.42 -0.85
CA VAL A 11 -0.78 1.69 -1.26
C VAL A 11 -1.83 2.78 -1.48
N GLU A 12 -2.96 2.47 -2.11
CA GLU A 12 -4.10 3.39 -2.27
C GLU A 12 -4.66 3.84 -0.92
N ALA A 13 -4.85 2.93 0.04
CA ALA A 13 -5.35 3.28 1.37
C ALA A 13 -4.37 4.20 2.11
N LEU A 14 -3.07 3.91 2.05
CA LEU A 14 -2.03 4.77 2.62
C LEU A 14 -2.01 6.15 1.96
N TYR A 15 -2.18 6.22 0.65
CA TYR A 15 -2.22 7.47 -0.11
C TYR A 15 -3.40 8.37 0.34
N TYR A 16 -4.58 7.79 0.55
CA TYR A 16 -5.78 8.47 1.04
C TYR A 16 -5.86 8.61 2.57
N GLU A 17 -4.77 8.30 3.29
CA GLU A 17 -4.68 8.41 4.76
C GLU A 17 -5.68 7.50 5.52
N CYS A 18 -6.13 6.42 4.88
CA CYS A 18 -6.99 5.41 5.47
C CYS A 18 -6.16 4.35 6.21
N VAL A 19 -6.61 3.95 7.40
CA VAL A 19 -6.08 2.76 8.10
C VAL A 19 -6.57 1.51 7.36
N PRO A 20 -5.70 0.71 6.73
CA PRO A 20 -6.12 -0.45 5.97
C PRO A 20 -6.61 -1.57 6.90
N VAL A 21 -7.66 -2.25 6.46
CA VAL A 21 -8.14 -3.49 7.06
C VAL A 21 -7.74 -4.63 6.13
N ILE A 22 -6.86 -5.50 6.59
CA ILE A 22 -6.27 -6.59 5.81
C ILE A 22 -6.94 -7.89 6.26
N ILE A 23 -7.53 -8.60 5.30
CA ILE A 23 -8.11 -9.92 5.55
C ILE A 23 -7.09 -10.96 5.10
N ALA A 24 -6.43 -11.62 6.05
CA ALA A 24 -5.40 -12.62 5.78
C ALA A 24 -5.05 -13.42 7.04
N ASP A 25 -4.83 -14.74 6.90
CA ASP A 25 -4.51 -15.63 8.03
C ASP A 25 -3.02 -15.60 8.44
N ASN A 26 -2.11 -15.30 7.50
CA ASN A 26 -0.66 -15.34 7.71
C ASN A 26 0.02 -14.00 7.39
N PHE A 27 -0.61 -12.89 7.77
CA PHE A 27 -0.06 -11.55 7.54
C PHE A 27 0.58 -11.01 8.82
N VAL A 28 1.80 -10.49 8.71
CA VAL A 28 2.51 -9.89 9.84
C VAL A 28 1.89 -8.53 10.14
N LEU A 29 1.33 -8.39 11.35
CA LEU A 29 0.67 -7.17 11.78
C LEU A 29 1.66 -6.00 11.86
N SER A 30 1.42 -4.97 11.07
CA SER A 30 2.06 -3.66 11.21
C SER A 30 1.24 -2.75 12.13
N PRO A 31 1.87 -1.82 12.87
CA PRO A 31 1.16 -0.93 13.82
C PRO A 31 0.19 0.06 13.14
N SER A 32 0.24 0.19 11.82
CA SER A 32 -0.62 1.06 11.01
C SER A 32 -1.88 0.38 10.47
N GLU A 33 -2.12 -0.90 10.76
CA GLU A 33 -3.10 -1.72 10.05
C GLU A 33 -3.91 -2.59 11.01
N VAL A 34 -5.08 -3.03 10.54
CA VAL A 34 -5.92 -4.00 11.25
C VAL A 34 -5.93 -5.29 10.44
N VAL A 35 -5.39 -6.38 11.01
CA VAL A 35 -5.43 -7.71 10.37
C VAL A 35 -6.60 -8.49 10.94
N VAL A 36 -7.40 -9.08 10.05
CA VAL A 36 -8.56 -9.92 10.35
C VAL A 36 -8.37 -11.27 9.66
N ALA A 37 -8.51 -12.36 10.39
CA ALA A 37 -8.46 -13.69 9.80
C ALA A 37 -9.70 -13.94 8.93
N GLU A 38 -9.59 -14.78 7.90
CA GLU A 38 -10.71 -15.02 6.98
C GLU A 38 -11.93 -15.60 7.71
N LYS A 39 -11.69 -16.47 8.70
CA LYS A 39 -12.72 -17.03 9.59
C LYS A 39 -13.50 -15.99 10.41
N ASP A 40 -12.90 -14.82 10.66
CA ASP A 40 -13.46 -13.77 11.53
C ASP A 40 -14.23 -12.69 10.74
N ILE A 41 -14.35 -12.84 9.41
CA ILE A 41 -15.16 -11.96 8.56
C ILE A 41 -16.61 -11.79 9.06
N PRO A 42 -17.33 -12.82 9.55
CA PRO A 42 -18.68 -12.65 10.08
C PRO A 42 -18.76 -11.67 11.26
N ASP A 43 -17.69 -11.58 12.04
CA ASP A 43 -17.56 -10.69 13.20
C ASP A 43 -16.90 -9.34 12.86
N LEU A 44 -16.64 -9.05 11.57
CA LEU A 44 -15.91 -7.86 11.14
C LEU A 44 -16.48 -6.57 11.72
N LYS A 45 -17.81 -6.42 11.74
CA LYS A 45 -18.48 -5.25 12.32
C LYS A 45 -18.11 -5.08 13.80
N LYS A 46 -18.14 -6.17 14.57
CA LYS A 46 -17.83 -6.17 15.99
C LYS A 46 -16.36 -5.86 16.24
N ILE A 47 -15.46 -6.41 15.42
CA ILE A 47 -14.01 -6.14 15.49
C ILE A 47 -13.74 -4.66 15.26
N LEU A 48 -14.29 -4.08 14.17
CA LEU A 48 -14.07 -2.68 13.82
C LEU A 48 -14.71 -1.73 14.84
N GLN A 49 -15.91 -2.04 15.34
CA GLN A 49 -16.55 -1.26 16.41
C GLN A 49 -15.84 -1.39 17.76
N GLY A 50 -15.09 -2.47 17.99
CA GLY A 50 -14.26 -2.66 19.19
C GLY A 50 -12.98 -1.81 19.21
N ILE A 51 -12.62 -1.16 18.10
CA ILE A 51 -11.46 -0.28 18.03
C ILE A 51 -11.78 1.04 18.71
N SER A 52 -11.08 1.33 19.81
CA SER A 52 -11.21 2.61 20.49
C SER A 52 -10.71 3.76 19.61
N LEU A 53 -11.33 4.93 19.75
CA LEU A 53 -10.91 6.14 19.03
C LEU A 53 -9.42 6.45 19.23
N ARG A 54 -8.90 6.25 20.45
CA ARG A 54 -7.48 6.44 20.77
C ARG A 54 -6.58 5.51 19.95
N LYS A 55 -6.96 4.24 19.80
CA LYS A 55 -6.21 3.27 18.98
C LYS A 55 -6.26 3.67 17.50
N TYR A 56 -7.45 4.05 17.02
CA TYR A 56 -7.62 4.53 15.64
C TYR A 56 -6.73 5.75 15.33
N VAL A 57 -6.72 6.77 16.20
CA VAL A 57 -5.88 7.96 16.03
C VAL A 57 -4.40 7.61 16.00
N SER A 58 -3.96 6.65 16.83
CA SER A 58 -2.58 6.17 16.81
C SER A 58 -2.22 5.51 15.48
N MET A 59 -3.08 4.61 14.98
CA MET A 59 -2.87 3.93 13.68
C MET A 59 -2.85 4.94 12.53
N HIS A 60 -3.79 5.89 12.53
CA HIS A 60 -3.84 6.96 11.54
C HIS A 60 -2.58 7.85 11.58
N GLY A 61 -2.03 8.14 12.78
CA GLY A 61 -0.75 8.82 12.92
C GLY A 61 0.42 8.05 12.28
N CYS A 62 0.44 6.71 12.41
CA CYS A 62 1.42 5.86 11.73
C CYS A 62 1.23 5.90 10.20
N VAL A 63 -0.01 5.80 9.70
CA VAL A 63 -0.33 5.91 8.28
C VAL A 63 0.16 7.23 7.69
N LYS A 64 -0.07 8.34 8.39
CA LYS A 64 0.40 9.67 7.97
C LYS A 64 1.92 9.78 7.91
N GLY A 65 2.63 9.06 8.80
CA GLY A 65 4.09 8.92 8.72
C GLY A 65 4.54 8.13 7.48
N LEU A 66 3.84 7.04 7.18
CA LEU A 66 4.11 6.17 6.02
C LEU A 66 3.82 6.87 4.69
N GLN A 67 2.75 7.66 4.60
CA GLN A 67 2.32 8.35 3.37
C GLN A 67 3.45 9.13 2.68
N ARG A 68 4.37 9.72 3.45
CA ARG A 68 5.53 10.47 2.94
C ARG A 68 6.48 9.64 2.08
N HIS A 69 6.47 8.32 2.25
CA HIS A 69 7.33 7.39 1.51
C HIS A 69 6.67 6.89 0.22
N PHE A 70 5.34 6.99 0.10
CA PHE A 70 4.56 6.51 -1.04
C PHE A 70 4.05 7.68 -1.89
N LEU A 71 4.92 8.65 -2.16
CA LEU A 71 4.60 9.82 -2.96
C LEU A 71 4.99 9.60 -4.41
N TRP A 72 4.02 9.76 -5.31
CA TRP A 72 4.28 9.94 -6.73
C TRP A 72 4.44 11.42 -7.03
N HIS A 73 5.63 11.86 -7.44
CA HIS A 73 5.83 13.24 -7.85
C HIS A 73 5.28 13.46 -9.27
N ALA A 74 4.46 14.49 -9.49
CA ALA A 74 3.96 14.80 -10.83
C ALA A 74 5.06 15.26 -11.81
N ARG A 75 6.20 15.71 -11.28
CA ARG A 75 7.41 16.05 -12.03
C ARG A 75 8.59 15.27 -11.45
N PRO A 76 9.53 14.79 -12.28
CA PRO A 76 10.72 14.09 -11.80
C PRO A 76 11.52 15.01 -10.87
N LEU A 77 11.77 14.54 -9.65
CA LEU A 77 12.70 15.15 -8.72
C LEU A 77 14.08 14.49 -8.83
N ARG A 78 15.13 15.19 -8.40
CA ARG A 78 16.47 14.58 -8.31
C ARG A 78 16.42 13.39 -7.35
N TYR A 79 16.97 12.26 -7.79
CA TYR A 79 16.98 10.98 -7.07
C TYR A 79 15.58 10.38 -6.82
N ASP A 80 14.59 10.74 -7.63
CA ASP A 80 13.28 10.09 -7.61
C ASP A 80 13.38 8.67 -8.18
N PHE A 81 13.24 7.69 -7.29
CA PHE A 81 13.37 6.28 -7.63
C PHE A 81 12.30 5.80 -8.63
N LEU A 82 11.06 6.31 -8.57
CA LEU A 82 9.99 5.91 -9.47
C LEU A 82 10.30 6.35 -10.89
N HIS A 83 10.71 7.61 -11.06
CA HIS A 83 11.13 8.11 -12.36
C HIS A 83 12.39 7.40 -12.89
N MET A 84 13.35 7.08 -12.02
CA MET A 84 14.54 6.32 -12.40
C MET A 84 14.23 4.88 -12.85
N ILE A 85 13.31 4.19 -12.18
CA ILE A 85 12.85 2.85 -12.59
C ILE A 85 12.16 2.94 -13.95
N LEU A 86 11.20 3.87 -14.11
CA LEU A 86 10.48 4.03 -15.38
C LEU A 86 11.42 4.30 -16.53
N HIS A 87 12.41 5.18 -16.32
CA HIS A 87 13.46 5.44 -17.31
C HIS A 87 14.22 4.17 -17.66
N SER A 88 14.63 3.38 -16.67
CA SER A 88 15.36 2.12 -16.87
C SER A 88 14.53 1.08 -17.64
N ILE A 89 13.23 0.96 -17.32
CA ILE A 89 12.30 0.06 -18.02
C ILE A 89 12.11 0.53 -19.46
N TRP A 90 11.91 1.83 -19.67
CA TRP A 90 11.74 2.41 -21.00
C TRP A 90 12.97 2.14 -21.87
N LEU A 91 14.17 2.39 -21.35
CA LEU A 91 15.43 2.13 -22.05
C LEU A 91 15.60 0.64 -22.39
N SER A 92 15.30 -0.25 -21.44
CA SER A 92 15.34 -1.71 -21.67
C SER A 92 14.40 -2.15 -22.78
N ARG A 93 13.21 -1.54 -22.89
CA ARG A 93 12.24 -1.88 -23.94
C ARG A 93 12.67 -1.38 -25.31
N VAL A 94 13.20 -0.17 -25.41
CA VAL A 94 13.71 0.37 -26.68
C VAL A 94 14.84 -0.51 -27.21
N ASN A 95 15.82 -0.84 -26.37
CA ASN A 95 16.96 -1.67 -26.78
C ASN A 95 16.55 -3.10 -27.18
N GLN A 96 15.47 -3.66 -26.60
CA GLN A 96 14.95 -4.97 -27.00
C GLN A 96 14.26 -4.93 -28.37
N VAL A 97 13.63 -3.81 -28.73
CA VAL A 97 13.02 -3.63 -30.05
C VAL A 97 14.10 -3.51 -31.12
N GLU A 98 15.19 -2.78 -30.85
CA GLU A 98 16.33 -2.65 -31.78
C GLU A 98 17.08 -3.97 -32.04
N LEU A 99 17.00 -4.95 -31.14
CA LEU A 99 17.61 -6.28 -31.33
C LEU A 99 16.76 -7.24 -32.19
N HIS A 100 15.52 -6.86 -32.49
CA HIS A 100 14.58 -7.64 -33.29
C HIS A 100 14.37 -7.09 -34.72
N GLU A 101 15.11 -6.05 -35.11
CA GLU A 101 15.31 -5.58 -36.49
C GLU A 101 16.68 -6.02 -37.03
#